data_AF-A0A443NQT0-F1
#
_entry.id   AF-A0A443NQT0-F1
#
_cell.length_a   1.000
_cell.length_b   1.000
_cell.length_c   1.000
_cell.angle_alpha   90.00
_cell.angle_beta   90.00
_cell.angle_gamma   90.00
#
_symmetry.space_group_name_H-M   'P 1'
#
loop_
_entity.id
_entity.type
_entity.pdbx_description
1 polymer ?
#
loop_
_entity_poly.entity_id
_entity_poly.type
_entity_poly.pdbx_seq_one_letter_code
_entity_poly.pdbx_strand_id
1 'polypeptide(L)'
;MAGVTRDSAAWSVVSLSSVPERQSDQVFLYIGMYVERLEMLSIAFAGDGDKGMLYVLNGCKNFCRLEICDSPFGDATFLRDVGKYETMRSLWMSSCDVTI
;
A
#
# COMPACT_ATOMS: atom_id res chain seq x y z
N MET A 1 -0.25 -7.61 -17.45
CA MET A 1 0.87 -6.64 -17.39
C MET A 1 0.89 -6.09 -15.98
N ALA A 2 1.91 -6.43 -15.17
CA ALA A 2 2.17 -5.74 -13.92
C ALA A 2 2.75 -4.36 -14.28
N GLY A 3 2.00 -3.30 -14.05
CA GLY A 3 2.42 -1.94 -14.37
C GLY A 3 2.70 -1.18 -13.09
N VAL A 4 3.97 -0.87 -12.82
CA VAL A 4 4.32 0.21 -11.88
C VAL A 4 4.35 1.48 -12.70
N THR A 5 3.23 2.19 -12.78
CA THR A 5 3.19 3.48 -13.48
C THR A 5 3.86 4.53 -12.61
N ARG A 6 5.04 4.98 -13.04
CA ARG A 6 5.78 6.10 -12.41
C ARG A 6 5.37 7.37 -13.11
N ASP A 7 4.70 8.27 -12.42
CA ASP A 7 4.39 9.59 -12.96
C ASP A 7 5.66 10.45 -12.94
N SER A 8 6.10 10.92 -14.10
CA SER A 8 7.42 11.55 -14.34
C SER A 8 7.64 12.89 -13.62
N ALA A 9 6.65 13.41 -12.89
CA ALA A 9 6.74 14.68 -12.16
C ALA A 9 6.77 14.55 -10.63
N ALA A 10 6.44 13.40 -10.03
CA ALA A 10 6.33 13.27 -8.59
C ALA A 10 6.69 11.85 -8.13
N TRP A 11 7.84 11.69 -7.47
CA TRP A 11 8.23 10.45 -6.77
C TRP A 11 7.25 10.05 -5.66
N SER A 12 6.20 10.83 -5.45
CA SER A 12 5.21 10.71 -4.39
C SER A 12 4.01 9.82 -4.74
N VAL A 13 3.83 9.36 -5.98
CA VAL A 13 2.67 8.53 -6.38
C VAL A 13 3.13 7.19 -6.93
N VAL A 14 2.62 6.10 -6.35
CA VAL A 14 2.88 4.72 -6.80
C VAL A 14 1.57 3.96 -6.94
N SER A 15 1.40 3.29 -8.08
CA SER A 15 0.28 2.37 -8.32
C SER A 15 0.81 0.97 -8.61
N LEU A 16 0.27 -0.01 -7.90
CA LEU A 16 0.59 -1.42 -8.04
C LEU A 16 -0.67 -2.18 -8.44
N SER A 17 -0.72 -2.67 -9.68
CA SER A 17 -1.77 -3.58 -10.12
C SER A 17 -1.17 -4.79 -10.81
N SER A 18 -1.59 -6.00 -10.45
CA SER A 18 -1.11 -7.23 -11.07
C SER A 18 -2.23 -8.21 -11.35
N VAL A 19 -2.34 -8.67 -12.60
CA VAL A 19 -3.31 -9.70 -13.01
C VAL A 19 -2.60 -10.63 -14.00
N PRO A 20 -2.67 -11.98 -13.85
CA PRO A 20 -3.38 -12.77 -12.82
C PRO A 20 -2.52 -13.13 -11.60
N GLU A 21 -1.21 -12.93 -11.67
CA GLU A 21 -0.29 -13.28 -10.58
C GLU A 21 -0.17 -12.14 -9.58
N ARG A 22 -0.43 -12.48 -8.31
CA ARG A 22 -0.34 -11.57 -7.17
C ARG A 22 1.12 -11.27 -6.87
N GLN A 23 1.47 -9.98 -6.74
CA GLN A 23 2.83 -9.57 -6.39
C GLN A 23 3.13 -9.86 -4.93
N SER A 24 4.34 -10.38 -4.66
CA SER A 24 4.77 -10.71 -3.31
C SER A 24 5.00 -9.48 -2.42
N ASP A 25 4.94 -9.69 -1.11
CA ASP A 25 5.26 -8.69 -0.07
C ASP A 25 6.63 -8.01 -0.26
N GLN A 26 7.55 -8.64 -0.99
CA GLN A 26 8.86 -8.09 -1.33
C GLN A 26 8.78 -6.72 -2.02
N VAL A 27 7.80 -6.50 -2.91
CA VAL A 27 7.68 -5.22 -3.61
C VAL A 27 7.35 -4.09 -2.63
N PHE A 28 6.53 -4.37 -1.64
CA PHE A 28 6.19 -3.42 -0.59
C PHE A 28 7.37 -3.15 0.36
N LEU A 29 8.23 -4.15 0.61
CA LEU A 29 9.50 -3.95 1.29
C LEU A 29 10.38 -2.95 0.54
N TYR A 30 10.54 -3.11 -0.77
CA TYR A 30 11.29 -2.16 -1.60
C TYR A 30 10.68 -0.75 -1.55
N ILE A 31 9.35 -0.63 -1.61
CA ILE A 31 8.69 0.68 -1.49
C ILE A 31 9.01 1.34 -0.14
N GLY A 32 8.85 0.61 0.96
CA GLY A 32 9.16 1.11 2.29
C GLY A 32 10.63 1.49 2.46
N MET A 33 11.56 0.76 1.83
CA MET A 33 13.00 1.05 1.94
C MET A 33 13.44 2.26 1.10
N TYR A 34 12.89 2.45 -0.10
CA TYR A 34 13.44 3.40 -1.08
C TYR A 34 12.54 4.61 -1.33
N VAL A 35 11.25 4.56 -1.00
CA VAL A 35 10.27 5.61 -1.34
C VAL A 35 9.85 6.39 -0.09
N GLU A 36 10.79 7.11 0.51
CA GLU A 36 10.58 7.83 1.78
C GLU A 36 9.50 8.94 1.67
N ARG A 37 9.35 9.52 0.47
CA ARG A 37 8.42 10.63 0.19
C ARG A 37 7.15 10.20 -0.56
N LEU A 38 6.71 8.96 -0.39
CA LEU A 38 5.45 8.48 -0.95
C LEU A 38 4.29 9.27 -0.32
N GLU A 39 3.47 9.92 -1.14
CA GLU A 39 2.23 10.61 -0.74
C GLU A 39 1.01 9.72 -1.00
N MET A 40 0.96 9.03 -2.14
CA MET A 40 -0.16 8.22 -2.58
C MET A 40 0.28 6.83 -3.03
N LEU A 41 -0.37 5.80 -2.50
CA LEU A 41 -0.20 4.41 -2.88
C LEU A 41 -1.56 3.81 -3.24
N SER A 42 -1.66 3.29 -4.45
CA SER A 42 -2.83 2.54 -4.92
C SER A 42 -2.42 1.10 -5.17
N ILE A 43 -3.15 0.14 -4.59
CA ILE A 43 -2.85 -1.29 -4.63
C ILE A 43 -4.08 -2.03 -5.14
N ALA A 44 -3.91 -2.83 -6.19
CA ALA A 44 -4.92 -3.72 -6.71
C ALA A 44 -4.31 -5.11 -6.95
N PHE A 45 -4.94 -6.17 -6.42
CA PHE A 45 -4.53 -7.56 -6.67
C PHE A 45 -3.06 -7.87 -6.31
N ALA A 46 -2.55 -7.32 -5.21
CA ALA A 46 -1.15 -7.47 -4.78
C ALA A 46 -1.00 -7.69 -3.27
N GLY A 47 0.13 -8.28 -2.86
CA GLY A 47 0.47 -8.61 -1.47
C GLY A 47 0.19 -10.08 -1.14
N ASP A 48 1.03 -10.67 -0.31
CA ASP A 48 0.86 -12.03 0.25
C ASP A 48 0.28 -12.00 1.67
N GLY A 49 0.34 -10.85 2.35
CA GLY A 49 -0.31 -10.61 3.63
C GLY A 49 0.04 -9.26 4.26
N ASP A 50 -0.26 -9.13 5.55
CA ASP A 50 -0.15 -7.88 6.33
C ASP A 50 1.27 -7.30 6.39
N LYS A 51 2.30 -8.14 6.23
CA LYS A 51 3.70 -7.69 6.33
C LYS A 51 4.05 -6.67 5.26
N GLY A 52 3.53 -6.82 4.04
CA GLY A 52 3.78 -5.89 2.94
C GLY A 52 3.40 -4.46 3.33
N MET A 53 2.19 -4.27 3.85
CA MET A 53 1.70 -2.95 4.24
C MET A 53 2.50 -2.34 5.40
N LEU A 54 2.92 -3.16 6.39
CA LEU A 54 3.74 -2.68 7.50
C LEU A 54 5.08 -2.09 7.04
N TYR A 55 5.67 -2.61 5.96
CA TYR A 55 6.90 -2.02 5.41
C TYR A 55 6.65 -0.63 4.84
N VAL A 56 5.55 -0.44 4.10
CA VAL A 56 5.18 0.86 3.53
C VAL A 56 4.91 1.86 4.65
N LEU A 57 4.08 1.50 5.62
CA LEU A 57 3.72 2.40 6.72
C LEU A 57 4.94 2.82 7.55
N ASN A 58 5.90 1.93 7.74
CA ASN A 58 7.13 2.24 8.50
C ASN A 58 8.17 3.02 7.69
N GLY A 59 8.21 2.83 6.38
CA GLY A 59 9.19 3.46 5.50
C GLY A 59 8.78 4.84 4.98
N CYS A 60 7.49 5.03 4.69
CA CYS A 60 6.98 6.21 4.02
C CYS A 60 6.46 7.25 5.04
N LYS A 61 7.22 8.31 5.29
CA LYS A 61 6.89 9.31 6.33
C LYS A 61 5.83 10.33 5.90
N ASN A 62 5.71 10.61 4.60
CA ASN A 62 4.78 11.60 4.04
C ASN A 62 3.49 10.95 3.50
N PHE A 63 3.19 9.74 3.95
CA PHE A 63 2.16 8.91 3.36
C PHE A 63 0.76 9.41 3.75
N CYS A 64 -0.03 9.83 2.75
CA CYS A 64 -1.27 10.57 2.99
C CYS A 64 -2.51 10.00 2.30
N ARG A 65 -2.35 9.18 1.26
CA ARG A 65 -3.46 8.52 0.55
C ARG A 65 -3.14 7.05 0.29
N LEU A 66 -4.01 6.18 0.78
CA LEU A 66 -3.93 4.74 0.57
C LEU A 66 -5.22 4.24 -0.08
N GLU A 67 -5.08 3.53 -1.19
CA GLU A 67 -6.19 2.87 -1.89
C GLU A 67 -5.86 1.38 -2.03
N ILE A 68 -6.77 0.51 -1.62
CA ILE A 68 -6.60 -0.94 -1.66
C ILE A 68 -7.83 -1.59 -2.29
N CYS A 69 -7.61 -2.47 -3.26
CA CYS A 69 -8.64 -3.27 -3.90
C CYS A 69 -8.20 -4.74 -4.07
N ASP A 70 -9.03 -5.69 -3.62
CA ASP A 70 -8.84 -7.13 -3.85
C ASP A 70 -7.46 -7.68 -3.39
N SER A 71 -6.98 -7.18 -2.24
CA SER A 71 -5.68 -7.53 -1.64
C SER A 71 -5.86 -8.14 -0.24
N PRO A 72 -4.99 -9.08 0.18
CA PRO A 72 -5.15 -9.86 1.41
C PRO A 72 -4.57 -9.11 2.63
N PHE A 73 -4.90 -7.83 2.77
CA PHE A 73 -4.52 -7.07 3.96
C PHE A 73 -5.66 -7.15 4.96
N GLY A 74 -5.39 -7.80 6.09
CA GLY A 74 -6.37 -8.04 7.15
C GLY A 74 -6.28 -7.04 8.31
N ASP A 75 -7.15 -7.23 9.30
CA ASP A 75 -7.32 -6.35 10.46
C ASP A 75 -6.05 -6.11 11.26
N ALA A 76 -5.19 -7.12 11.37
CA ALA A 76 -4.00 -7.05 12.21
C ALA A 76 -3.04 -5.93 11.74
N THR A 77 -3.05 -5.63 10.45
CA THR A 77 -2.32 -4.50 9.88
C THR A 77 -2.91 -3.16 10.28
N PHE A 78 -4.23 -3.00 10.16
CA PHE A 78 -4.91 -1.74 10.43
C PHE A 78 -4.93 -1.41 11.92
N LEU A 79 -5.11 -2.42 12.79
CA LEU A 79 -5.12 -2.26 14.24
C LEU A 79 -3.74 -1.95 14.83
N ARG A 80 -2.65 -2.30 14.15
CA ARG A 80 -1.29 -2.07 14.65
C ARG A 80 -0.82 -0.63 14.52
N ASP A 81 -1.30 0.10 13.53
CA ASP A 81 -0.80 1.44 13.17
C ASP A 81 -1.95 2.45 13.02
N VAL A 82 -3.04 2.30 13.80
CA VAL A 82 -4.24 3.16 13.77
C VAL A 82 -3.88 4.65 13.77
N GLY A 83 -2.91 5.07 14.60
CA GLY A 83 -2.47 6.47 14.68
C GLY A 83 -1.88 7.02 13.38
N LYS A 84 -1.29 6.19 12.51
CA LYS A 84 -0.86 6.63 11.17
C LYS A 84 -2.04 6.83 10.24
N TYR A 85 -3.03 5.95 10.29
CA TYR A 85 -4.24 6.09 9.50
C TYR A 85 -5.06 7.32 9.89
N GLU A 86 -5.07 7.70 11.18
CA GLU A 86 -5.68 8.95 11.65
C GLU A 86 -5.04 10.20 11.03
N THR A 87 -3.73 10.16 10.77
CA THR A 87 -3.02 11.26 10.11
C THR A 87 -3.12 11.25 8.59
N MET A 88 -3.66 10.18 8.00
CA MET A 88 -3.87 10.10 6.55
C MET A 88 -5.03 11.01 6.13
N ARG A 89 -4.89 11.59 4.95
CA ARG A 89 -5.93 12.44 4.36
C ARG A 89 -7.08 11.61 3.79
N SER A 90 -6.79 10.41 3.29
CA SER A 90 -7.79 9.54 2.68
C SER A 90 -7.35 8.08 2.72
N LEU A 91 -8.25 7.21 3.14
CA LEU A 91 -8.13 5.76 3.09
C LEU A 91 -9.32 5.23 2.28
N TRP A 92 -9.04 4.46 1.23
CA TRP A 92 -10.05 3.75 0.45
C TRP A 92 -9.74 2.26 0.47
N MET A 93 -10.76 1.45 0.76
CA MET A 93 -10.66 0.00 0.76
C MET A 93 -11.90 -0.60 0.13
N SER A 94 -11.71 -1.50 -0.82
CA SER A 94 -12.78 -2.30 -1.43
C SER A 94 -12.33 -3.75 -1.55
N SER A 95 -13.25 -4.68 -1.29
CA SER A 95 -13.00 -6.13 -1.42
C SER A 95 -11.74 -6.61 -0.68
N CYS A 96 -11.50 -6.09 0.53
CA CYS A 96 -10.41 -6.52 1.41
C CYS A 96 -10.97 -7.40 2.53
N ASP A 97 -10.14 -8.29 3.07
CA ASP A 97 -10.49 -9.19 4.18
C ASP A 97 -10.42 -8.47 5.54
N VAL A 98 -11.15 -7.35 5.67
CA VAL A 98 -11.28 -6.60 6.92
C VAL A 98 -12.57 -7.02 7.61
N THR A 99 -12.48 -7.46 8.85
CA THR A 99 -13.65 -7.79 9.69
C THR A 99 -14.07 -6.54 10.47
N ILE A 100 -15.36 -6.19 10.39
CA ILE A 100 -15.99 -5.09 11.16
C ILE A 100 -16.26 -5.55 12.60
#